data_AF-A0A1D2WP12-F1
#
_entry.id   AF-A0A1D2WP12-F1
#
_cell.length_a   1.000
_cell.length_b   1.000
_cell.length_c   1.000
_cell.angle_alpha   90.00
_cell.angle_beta   90.00
_cell.angle_gamma   90.00
#
_symmetry.space_group_name_H-M   'P 1'
#
loop_
_entity.id
_entity.type
_entity.pdbx_description
1 polymer ?
#
loop_
_entity_poly.entity_id
_entity_poly.type
_entity_poly.pdbx_seq_one_letter_code
_entity_poly.pdbx_strand_id
1 'polypeptide(L)'
;MSFNKKTIIIFLILISAFLIIGSVCAENLKDFKATKMLKKLTKQKTLTVKIYNFKPGVLWAPKAIKLKNGDAIAGYVEYKGNMQFEKGTGITSWYIGSGLDGDIEPHHTKLIKAKFFFKNKKGKVKTKTVKGNGGGHISTSLIKGYVPYKAKVSYKTY
;
A
#
# COMPACT_ATOMS: atom_id res chain seq x y z
N MET A 1 -62.57 -12.49 -29.38
CA MET A 1 -61.90 -11.50 -28.50
C MET A 1 -60.94 -10.68 -29.36
N SER A 2 -61.35 -9.50 -29.83
CA SER A 2 -60.51 -8.65 -30.68
C SER A 2 -59.59 -7.83 -29.78
N PHE A 3 -58.29 -8.15 -29.75
CA PHE A 3 -57.33 -7.35 -29.00
C PHE A 3 -57.18 -5.98 -29.68
N ASN A 4 -57.49 -4.92 -28.94
CA ASN A 4 -57.39 -3.55 -29.43
C ASN A 4 -55.92 -3.24 -29.78
N LYS A 5 -55.66 -2.93 -31.05
CA LYS A 5 -54.31 -2.66 -31.60
C LYS A 5 -53.55 -1.59 -30.79
N LYS A 6 -54.25 -0.61 -30.21
CA LYS A 6 -53.62 0.42 -29.35
C LYS A 6 -53.06 -0.18 -28.05
N THR A 7 -53.75 -1.14 -27.46
CA THR A 7 -53.32 -1.82 -26.22
C THR A 7 -52.10 -2.70 -26.47
N ILE A 8 -52.02 -3.36 -27.64
CA ILE A 8 -50.86 -4.18 -28.04
C ILE A 8 -49.60 -3.33 -28.20
N ILE A 9 -49.72 -2.16 -28.84
CA ILE A 9 -48.58 -1.26 -29.07
C ILE A 9 -48.04 -0.70 -27.75
N ILE A 10 -48.92 -0.29 -26.83
CA ILE A 10 -48.51 0.19 -25.49
C ILE A 10 -47.78 -0.92 -24.72
N PHE A 11 -48.24 -2.16 -24.82
CA PHE A 11 -47.62 -3.29 -24.15
C PHE A 11 -46.22 -3.60 -24.71
N LEU A 12 -46.03 -3.50 -26.03
CA LEU A 12 -44.72 -3.68 -26.67
C LEU A 12 -43.71 -2.59 -26.26
N ILE A 13 -44.15 -1.33 -26.16
CA ILE A 13 -43.30 -0.23 -25.69
C ILE A 13 -42.86 -0.47 -24.24
N LEU A 14 -43.78 -0.89 -23.36
CA LEU A 14 -43.47 -1.22 -21.97
C LEU A 14 -42.46 -2.36 -21.84
N ILE A 15 -42.60 -3.42 -22.65
CA ILE A 15 -41.64 -4.54 -22.66
C ILE A 15 -40.24 -4.06 -23.12
N SER A 16 -40.17 -3.25 -24.18
CA SER A 16 -38.89 -2.72 -24.66
C SER A 16 -38.21 -1.82 -23.63
N ALA A 17 -38.96 -0.99 -22.91
CA ALA A 17 -38.42 -0.15 -21.83
C ALA A 17 -37.88 -0.99 -20.67
N PHE A 18 -38.58 -2.07 -20.30
CA PHE A 18 -38.11 -3.01 -19.27
C PHE A 18 -36.82 -3.75 -19.67
N LEU A 19 -36.69 -4.14 -20.94
CA LEU A 19 -35.49 -4.80 -21.44
C LEU A 19 -34.26 -3.87 -21.45
N ILE A 20 -34.44 -2.59 -21.83
CA ILE A 20 -33.37 -1.59 -21.82
C ILE A 20 -32.90 -1.29 -20.39
N ILE A 21 -33.83 -1.11 -19.44
CA ILE A 21 -33.51 -0.87 -18.02
C ILE A 21 -32.80 -2.10 -17.43
N GLY A 22 -33.25 -3.32 -17.75
CA GLY A 22 -32.63 -4.57 -17.31
C GLY A 22 -31.18 -4.73 -17.79
N SER A 23 -30.89 -4.36 -19.04
CA SER A 23 -29.54 -4.43 -19.61
C SER A 23 -28.57 -3.45 -18.95
N VAL A 24 -29.00 -2.19 -18.75
CA VAL A 24 -28.18 -1.15 -18.11
C VAL A 24 -27.90 -1.49 -16.64
N CYS A 25 -28.86 -2.07 -15.92
CA CYS A 25 -28.64 -2.53 -14.55
C CYS A 25 -27.70 -3.74 -14.46
N ALA A 26 -27.70 -4.64 -15.45
CA ALA A 26 -26.86 -5.84 -15.46
C ALA A 26 -25.37 -5.55 -15.73
N GLU A 27 -25.05 -4.59 -16.61
CA GLU A 27 -23.67 -4.15 -16.88
C GLU A 27 -23.06 -3.47 -15.64
N ASN A 28 -23.79 -2.55 -15.02
CA ASN A 28 -23.37 -1.88 -13.78
C ASN A 28 -23.12 -2.86 -12.61
N LEU A 29 -23.83 -4.00 -12.57
CA LEU A 29 -23.65 -5.00 -11.52
C LEU A 29 -22.35 -5.82 -11.68
N LYS A 30 -21.93 -6.07 -12.94
CA LYS A 30 -20.66 -6.75 -13.26
C LYS A 30 -19.47 -5.87 -12.89
N ASP A 31 -19.54 -4.59 -13.23
CA ASP A 31 -18.50 -3.61 -12.90
C ASP A 31 -18.36 -3.39 -11.38
N PHE A 32 -19.48 -3.38 -10.65
CA PHE A 32 -19.49 -3.27 -9.19
C PHE A 32 -18.88 -4.51 -8.51
N LYS A 33 -19.17 -5.72 -8.99
CA LYS A 33 -18.57 -6.96 -8.47
C LYS A 33 -17.07 -7.03 -8.75
N ALA A 34 -16.64 -6.62 -9.95
CA ALA A 34 -15.22 -6.58 -10.32
C ALA A 34 -14.44 -5.57 -9.44
N THR A 35 -14.96 -4.35 -9.23
CA THR A 35 -14.32 -3.37 -8.33
C THR A 35 -14.32 -3.81 -6.87
N LYS A 36 -15.35 -4.51 -6.40
CA LYS A 36 -15.41 -5.06 -5.03
C LYS A 36 -14.41 -6.20 -4.83
N MET A 37 -14.19 -7.05 -5.84
CA MET A 37 -13.12 -8.06 -5.84
C MET A 37 -11.72 -7.44 -5.90
N LEU A 38 -11.50 -6.39 -6.71
CA LEU A 38 -10.23 -5.67 -6.80
C LEU A 38 -9.86 -4.96 -5.48
N LYS A 39 -10.85 -4.36 -4.80
CA LYS A 39 -10.70 -3.78 -3.45
C LYS A 39 -10.38 -4.83 -2.38
N LYS A 40 -10.86 -6.07 -2.56
CA LYS A 40 -10.60 -7.20 -1.65
C LYS A 40 -9.17 -7.75 -1.82
N LEU A 41 -8.60 -7.68 -3.03
CA LEU A 41 -7.23 -8.12 -3.35
C LEU A 41 -6.16 -7.13 -2.89
N THR A 42 -6.42 -5.82 -2.91
CA THR A 42 -5.47 -4.76 -2.46
C THR A 42 -5.71 -4.34 -1.01
N LYS A 43 -5.85 -5.31 -0.10
CA LYS A 43 -6.06 -5.01 1.33
C LYS A 43 -4.80 -4.34 1.90
N GLN A 44 -4.96 -3.12 2.39
CA GLN A 44 -3.92 -2.41 3.11
C GLN A 44 -3.54 -3.23 4.35
N LYS A 45 -2.26 -3.59 4.45
CA LYS A 45 -1.66 -4.29 5.59
C LYS A 45 -0.88 -3.30 6.43
N THR A 46 -0.72 -3.61 7.71
CA THR A 46 0.12 -2.83 8.62
C THR A 46 1.09 -3.76 9.33
N LEU A 47 2.36 -3.35 9.42
CA LEU A 47 3.37 -4.05 10.21
C LEU A 47 4.22 -3.08 11.03
N THR A 48 4.94 -3.59 12.03
CA THR A 48 5.90 -2.80 12.81
C THR A 48 7.32 -3.18 12.41
N VAL A 49 8.10 -2.21 11.96
CA VAL A 49 9.50 -2.38 11.57
C VAL A 49 10.39 -1.75 12.62
N LYS A 50 11.51 -2.40 12.95
CA LYS A 50 12.58 -1.80 13.77
C LYS A 50 13.41 -0.85 12.90
N ILE A 51 13.89 0.23 13.49
CA ILE A 51 14.78 1.18 12.81
C ILE A 51 16.23 0.82 13.13
N TYR A 52 17.04 0.64 12.09
CA TYR A 52 18.45 0.30 12.21
C TYR A 52 19.34 1.38 11.59
N ASN A 53 20.48 1.64 12.22
CA ASN A 53 21.55 2.38 11.57
C ASN A 53 22.34 1.38 10.70
N PHE A 54 22.10 1.41 9.40
CA PHE A 54 22.86 0.59 8.47
C PHE A 54 24.20 1.27 8.20
N LYS A 55 25.27 0.49 8.24
CA LYS A 55 26.60 0.98 7.88
C LYS A 55 26.87 0.60 6.42
N PRO A 56 27.72 1.34 5.70
CA PRO A 56 28.23 0.90 4.40
C PRO A 56 28.73 -0.55 4.46
N GLY A 57 28.36 -1.36 3.46
CA GLY A 57 28.70 -2.78 3.38
C GLY A 57 27.86 -3.73 4.25
N VAL A 58 26.95 -3.24 5.11
CA VAL A 58 26.06 -4.11 5.89
C VAL A 58 24.83 -4.48 5.08
N LEU A 59 24.60 -5.78 4.91
CA LEU A 59 23.40 -6.29 4.24
C LEU A 59 22.13 -5.93 5.01
N TRP A 60 21.13 -5.47 4.25
CA TRP A 60 19.84 -5.03 4.78
C TRP A 60 18.88 -6.20 4.97
N ALA A 61 18.97 -7.20 4.09
CA ALA A 61 18.08 -8.37 4.03
C ALA A 61 17.89 -9.06 5.39
N PRO A 62 18.93 -9.29 6.23
CA PRO A 62 18.75 -9.95 7.53
C PRO A 62 17.96 -9.13 8.56
N LYS A 63 17.84 -7.81 8.36
CA LYS A 63 17.14 -6.89 9.25
C LYS A 63 15.79 -6.43 8.69
N ALA A 64 15.48 -6.80 7.46
CA ALA A 64 14.23 -6.50 6.79
C ALA A 64 13.14 -7.51 7.18
N ILE A 65 11.88 -7.08 7.16
CA ILE A 65 10.74 -7.98 7.33
C ILE A 65 10.33 -8.49 5.96
N LYS A 66 10.60 -9.76 5.68
CA LYS A 66 10.20 -10.43 4.44
C LYS A 66 8.68 -10.55 4.37
N LEU A 67 8.13 -10.17 3.23
CA LEU A 67 6.72 -10.26 2.89
C LEU A 67 6.48 -11.55 2.07
N LYS A 68 5.23 -11.99 2.01
CA LYS A 68 4.85 -13.23 1.30
C LYS A 68 5.06 -13.16 -0.21
N ASN A 69 5.10 -11.95 -0.78
CA ASN A 69 5.28 -11.71 -2.21
C ASN A 69 6.75 -11.56 -2.63
N GLY A 70 7.72 -11.89 -1.77
CA GLY A 70 9.14 -11.81 -2.07
C GLY A 70 9.80 -10.45 -1.76
N ASP A 71 8.99 -9.40 -1.59
CA ASP A 71 9.48 -8.11 -1.09
C ASP A 71 9.89 -8.20 0.38
N ALA A 72 10.66 -7.22 0.84
CA ALA A 72 10.91 -7.00 2.24
C ALA A 72 10.85 -5.51 2.58
N ILE A 73 10.44 -5.21 3.82
CA ILE A 73 10.40 -3.83 4.33
C ILE A 73 11.47 -3.67 5.40
N ALA A 74 12.38 -2.71 5.19
CA ALA A 74 13.42 -2.34 6.12
C ALA A 74 13.21 -0.92 6.65
N GLY A 75 13.59 -0.70 7.91
CA GLY A 75 13.56 0.60 8.56
C GLY A 75 14.96 1.07 8.88
N TYR A 76 15.29 2.29 8.48
CA TYR A 76 16.64 2.82 8.60
C TYR A 76 16.70 4.17 9.31
N VAL A 77 17.87 4.48 9.82
CA VAL A 77 18.26 5.82 10.24
C VAL A 77 19.65 6.12 9.68
N GLU A 78 19.78 7.25 9.01
CA GLU A 78 21.02 7.79 8.48
C GLU A 78 21.32 9.13 9.14
N TYR A 79 22.49 9.21 9.79
CA TYR A 79 22.97 10.41 10.49
C TYR A 79 24.01 11.19 9.67
N LYS A 80 24.81 10.50 8.83
CA LYS A 80 25.92 11.05 8.05
C LYS A 80 25.84 10.43 6.64
N GLY A 81 25.40 11.22 5.64
CA GLY A 81 24.90 10.78 4.32
C GLY A 81 25.84 9.95 3.45
N ASN A 82 26.13 8.72 3.89
CA ASN A 82 27.11 7.82 3.29
C ASN A 82 26.42 6.59 2.67
N MET A 83 25.11 6.64 2.49
CA MET A 83 24.29 5.57 1.90
C MET A 83 23.35 6.15 0.84
N GLN A 84 22.75 5.30 0.01
CA GLN A 84 21.72 5.64 -1.00
C GLN A 84 20.42 6.24 -0.43
N PHE A 85 20.39 6.57 0.87
CA PHE A 85 19.20 7.03 1.57
C PHE A 85 19.33 8.48 2.00
N GLU A 86 18.19 9.17 2.02
CA GLU A 86 18.11 10.52 2.56
C GLU A 86 18.52 10.54 4.04
N LYS A 87 19.28 11.58 4.41
CA LYS A 87 19.61 11.86 5.81
C LYS A 87 18.32 11.99 6.63
N GLY A 88 18.22 11.22 7.71
CA GLY A 88 16.98 11.14 8.47
C GLY A 88 16.68 9.73 8.94
N THR A 89 15.41 9.41 9.02
CA THR A 89 14.94 8.03 9.22
C THR A 89 13.88 7.71 8.19
N GLY A 90 13.83 6.48 7.73
CA GLY A 90 12.87 6.09 6.73
C GLY A 90 12.54 4.62 6.75
N ILE A 91 11.61 4.28 5.85
CA ILE A 91 11.13 2.95 5.56
C ILE A 91 11.29 2.76 4.07
N THR A 92 11.82 1.62 3.68
CA THR A 92 12.04 1.28 2.29
C THR A 92 11.60 -0.16 2.05
N SER A 93 10.97 -0.41 0.91
CA SER A 93 10.62 -1.75 0.44
C SER A 93 11.49 -2.11 -0.76
N TRP A 94 12.08 -3.30 -0.73
CA TRP A 94 12.98 -3.84 -1.74
C TRP A 94 12.49 -5.23 -2.12
N TYR A 95 12.64 -5.64 -3.37
CA TYR A 95 12.36 -7.01 -3.76
C TYR A 95 13.62 -7.85 -3.53
N ILE A 96 13.54 -8.83 -2.63
CA ILE A 96 14.68 -9.67 -2.25
C ILE A 96 14.56 -11.07 -2.90
N GLY A 97 13.39 -11.42 -3.45
CA GLY A 97 13.14 -12.73 -4.06
C GLY A 97 13.33 -13.89 -3.07
N SER A 98 13.84 -15.03 -3.55
CA SER A 98 14.23 -16.19 -2.73
C SER A 98 15.68 -16.12 -2.21
N GLY A 99 16.51 -15.20 -2.71
CA GLY A 99 17.93 -15.05 -2.36
C GLY A 99 18.21 -13.94 -1.33
N LEU A 100 19.49 -13.61 -1.12
CA LEU A 100 19.95 -12.49 -0.27
C LEU A 100 20.69 -11.41 -1.07
N ASP A 101 20.67 -11.51 -2.41
CA ASP A 101 21.62 -10.85 -3.32
C ASP A 101 21.23 -9.42 -3.74
N GLY A 102 20.37 -8.75 -2.97
CA GLY A 102 20.02 -7.35 -3.18
C GLY A 102 18.65 -7.13 -3.84
N ASP A 103 18.40 -5.89 -4.26
CA ASP A 103 17.14 -5.51 -4.92
C ASP A 103 17.06 -6.07 -6.34
N ILE A 104 15.89 -6.58 -6.72
CA ILE A 104 15.59 -6.92 -8.11
C ILE A 104 14.22 -6.35 -8.48
N GLU A 105 14.17 -5.34 -9.35
CA GLU A 105 12.91 -4.82 -9.87
C GLU A 105 12.16 -5.89 -10.71
N PRO A 106 10.80 -5.88 -10.77
CA PRO A 106 9.90 -4.87 -10.22
C PRO A 106 9.48 -5.13 -8.75
N HIS A 107 9.41 -4.08 -7.95
CA HIS A 107 8.80 -4.15 -6.62
C HIS A 107 7.29 -4.44 -6.68
N HIS A 108 6.81 -5.32 -5.79
CA HIS A 108 5.38 -5.68 -5.69
C HIS A 108 4.68 -5.03 -4.47
N THR A 109 5.32 -4.05 -3.83
CA THR A 109 4.86 -3.40 -2.60
C THR A 109 4.86 -1.88 -2.74
N LYS A 110 3.73 -1.27 -2.36
CA LYS A 110 3.56 0.18 -2.25
C LYS A 110 3.42 0.61 -0.81
N LEU A 111 4.25 1.55 -0.38
CA LEU A 111 4.17 2.14 0.95
C LEU A 111 3.12 3.27 0.95
N ILE A 112 2.13 3.17 1.84
CA ILE A 112 1.01 4.13 1.93
C ILE A 112 1.27 5.19 2.99
N LYS A 113 1.77 4.77 4.15
CA LYS A 113 1.99 5.65 5.30
C LYS A 113 2.90 4.98 6.31
N ALA A 114 3.78 5.77 6.92
CA ALA A 114 4.61 5.32 8.04
C ALA A 114 4.40 6.24 9.25
N LYS A 115 4.19 5.66 10.43
CA LYS A 115 4.24 6.36 11.72
C LYS A 115 5.54 5.99 12.43
N PHE A 116 6.49 6.90 12.43
CA PHE A 116 7.79 6.78 13.08
C PHE A 116 7.68 7.09 14.58
N PHE A 117 8.37 6.31 15.40
CA PHE A 117 8.44 6.49 16.85
C PHE A 117 9.86 6.82 17.26
N PHE A 118 10.02 7.93 17.97
CA PHE A 118 11.29 8.45 18.45
C PHE A 118 11.28 8.44 19.98
N LYS A 119 12.32 7.89 20.62
CA LYS A 119 12.45 7.83 22.09
C LYS A 119 13.66 8.67 22.53
N ASN A 120 13.51 9.47 23.57
CA ASN A 120 14.65 10.17 24.18
C ASN A 120 15.27 9.35 25.33
N LYS A 121 16.40 9.81 25.88
CA LYS A 121 17.07 9.16 27.02
C LYS A 121 16.19 9.05 28.28
N LYS A 122 15.23 9.96 28.44
CA LYS A 122 14.25 9.96 29.56
C LYS A 122 13.04 9.06 29.29
N GLY A 123 13.04 8.30 28.20
CA GLY A 123 11.96 7.40 27.82
C GLY A 123 10.72 8.05 27.18
N LYS A 124 10.67 9.39 27.05
CA LYS A 124 9.56 10.08 26.37
C LYS A 124 9.55 9.73 24.89
N VAL A 125 8.36 9.49 24.35
CA VAL A 125 8.15 9.10 22.95
C VAL A 125 7.48 10.22 22.18
N LYS A 126 8.03 10.58 21.02
CA LYS A 126 7.40 11.44 20.01
C LYS A 126 7.14 10.62 18.74
N THR A 127 6.14 11.03 17.96
CA THR A 127 5.83 10.36 16.70
C THR A 127 5.71 11.33 15.54
N LYS A 128 6.20 10.94 14.36
CA LYS A 128 5.92 11.62 13.09
C LYS A 128 5.20 10.66 12.17
N THR A 129 4.19 11.16 11.47
CA THR A 129 3.45 10.38 10.47
C THR A 129 3.71 10.98 9.10
N VAL A 130 4.11 10.16 8.15
CA VAL A 130 4.37 10.56 6.76
C VAL A 130 3.50 9.70 5.85
N LYS A 131 2.84 10.34 4.87
CA LYS A 131 2.11 9.65 3.80
C LYS A 131 3.10 9.32 2.68
N GLY A 132 3.01 8.12 2.14
CA GLY A 132 3.78 7.73 0.97
C GLY A 132 3.19 8.34 -0.30
N ASN A 133 4.05 8.51 -1.30
CA ASN A 133 3.68 8.96 -2.64
C ASN A 133 3.35 7.79 -3.59
N GLY A 134 3.14 6.59 -3.05
CA GLY A 134 2.88 5.38 -3.85
C GLY A 134 4.14 4.70 -4.39
N GLY A 135 5.33 5.06 -3.90
CA GLY A 135 6.58 4.35 -4.17
C GLY A 135 7.01 3.38 -3.06
N GLY A 136 8.23 2.86 -3.20
CA GLY A 136 8.86 1.94 -2.25
C GLY A 136 9.58 2.63 -1.09
N HIS A 137 9.49 3.95 -0.94
CA HIS A 137 10.26 4.70 0.04
C HIS A 137 9.44 5.78 0.78
N ILE A 138 9.64 5.92 2.08
CA ILE A 138 9.09 6.99 2.92
C ILE A 138 10.13 7.41 3.96
N SER A 139 10.52 8.68 3.99
CA SER A 139 11.49 9.23 4.94
C SER A 139 10.90 10.36 5.80
N THR A 140 11.61 10.71 6.87
CA THR A 140 11.35 11.92 7.65
C THR A 140 12.62 12.40 8.35
N SER A 141 12.67 13.70 8.66
CA SER A 141 13.76 14.29 9.43
C SER A 141 13.78 13.82 10.88
N LEU A 142 14.99 13.74 11.44
CA LEU A 142 15.20 13.45 12.86
C LEU A 142 14.58 14.51 13.77
N ILE A 143 14.34 14.13 15.02
CA ILE A 143 13.92 15.06 16.07
C ILE A 143 15.11 15.26 17.02
N LYS A 144 15.56 16.51 17.20
CA LYS A 144 16.68 16.83 18.10
C LYS A 144 16.44 16.25 19.49
N GLY A 145 17.41 15.48 19.99
CA GLY A 145 17.35 14.83 21.31
C GLY A 145 16.54 13.53 21.37
N TYR A 146 16.05 13.01 20.24
CA TYR A 146 15.35 11.73 20.17
C TYR A 146 15.96 10.79 19.13
N VAL A 147 15.88 9.49 19.39
CA VAL A 147 16.37 8.42 18.51
C VAL A 147 15.18 7.65 17.94
N PRO A 148 15.06 7.52 16.61
CA PRO A 148 14.04 6.66 16.01
C PRO A 148 14.36 5.19 16.32
N TYR A 149 13.34 4.40 16.69
CA TYR A 149 13.55 2.99 17.08
C TYR A 149 12.58 2.01 16.42
N LYS A 150 11.39 2.46 16.02
CA LYS A 150 10.44 1.65 15.26
C LYS A 150 9.53 2.52 14.39
N ALA A 151 8.91 1.92 13.39
CA ALA A 151 7.82 2.52 12.63
C ALA A 151 6.66 1.54 12.46
N LYS A 152 5.42 2.05 12.48
CA LYS A 152 4.25 1.32 11.99
C LYS A 152 4.03 1.69 10.53
N VAL A 153 4.09 0.71 9.65
CA VAL A 153 4.07 0.88 8.19
C VAL A 153 2.81 0.29 7.62
N SER A 154 2.04 1.11 6.93
CA SER A 154 0.91 0.71 6.10
C SER A 154 1.37 0.51 4.67
N TYR A 155 1.08 -0.65 4.09
CA TYR A 155 1.49 -1.02 2.74
C TYR A 155 0.39 -1.79 2.00
N LYS A 156 0.49 -1.86 0.68
CA LYS A 156 -0.31 -2.73 -0.20
C LYS A 156 0.63 -3.54 -1.06
N THR A 157 0.23 -4.78 -1.33
CA THR A 157 0.87 -5.67 -2.30
C THR A 157 -0.02 -5.77 -3.54
N TYR A 158 0.58 -5.95 -4.71
CA TYR A 158 -0.10 -6.19 -5.99
C TYR A 158 0.42 -7.46 -6.63
#